data_AF-A0A2A4UIM2-F1
#
_entry.id   AF-A0A2A4UIM2-F1
#
_cell.length_a   1.000
_cell.length_b   1.000
_cell.length_c   1.000
_cell.angle_alpha   90.00
_cell.angle_beta   90.00
_cell.angle_gamma   90.00
#
_symmetry.space_group_name_H-M   'P 1'
#
loop_
_entity.id
_entity.type
_entity.pdbx_description
1 polymer ?
#
loop_
_entity_poly.entity_id
_entity_poly.type
_entity_poly.pdbx_seq_one_letter_code
_entity_poly.pdbx_strand_id
1 'polypeptide(L)'
;MNNNNILKKIMIGQNLKHFESKEVFEMGGLKLSSSQIKAFMAGSQNKNFEKISDEQLEAFLNGLIIFSRGERENPDMVPRAIESYILGLMQAGHRDTLDEISCLIEDAKDGIEQGCDNDKT
;
A
#
# COMPACT_ATOMS: atom_id res chain seq x y z
N MET A 1 -6.93 -5.92 23.14
CA MET A 1 -5.98 -5.35 22.14
C MET A 1 -6.36 -3.89 21.95
N ASN A 2 -5.42 -2.95 21.86
CA ASN A 2 -5.72 -1.53 21.65
C ASN A 2 -5.23 -1.07 20.26
N ASN A 3 -5.66 0.10 19.80
CA ASN A 3 -5.34 0.62 18.46
C ASN A 3 -3.83 0.79 18.24
N ASN A 4 -3.08 1.24 19.25
CA ASN A 4 -1.62 1.32 19.19
C ASN A 4 -0.99 -0.06 18.91
N ASN A 5 -1.50 -1.13 19.51
CA ASN A 5 -1.02 -2.49 19.25
C ASN A 5 -1.40 -2.98 17.85
N ILE A 6 -2.58 -2.59 17.34
CA ILE A 6 -3.00 -2.90 15.97
C ILE A 6 -2.07 -2.19 14.98
N LEU A 7 -1.86 -0.88 15.14
CA LEU A 7 -0.93 -0.10 14.30
C LEU A 7 0.46 -0.75 14.28
N LYS A 8 1.02 -1.04 15.47
CA LYS A 8 2.34 -1.68 15.59
C LYS A 8 2.43 -3.01 14.83
N LYS A 9 1.42 -3.87 14.99
CA LYS A 9 1.38 -5.17 14.31
C LYS A 9 1.31 -5.01 12.80
N ILE A 10 0.49 -4.08 12.30
CA ILE A 10 0.36 -3.82 10.87
C ILE A 10 1.66 -3.24 10.31
N MET A 11 2.28 -2.26 10.98
CA MET A 11 3.56 -1.69 10.56
C MET A 11 4.65 -2.76 10.45
N ILE A 12 4.75 -3.67 11.42
CA ILE A 12 5.70 -4.79 11.38
C ILE A 12 5.33 -5.75 10.24
N GLY A 13 4.07 -6.15 10.13
CA GLY A 13 3.62 -7.09 9.10
C GLY A 13 3.76 -6.57 7.67
N GLN A 14 3.66 -5.25 7.49
CA GLN A 14 3.84 -4.56 6.21
C GLN A 14 5.27 -4.03 6.01
N ASN A 15 6.19 -4.32 6.94
CA ASN A 15 7.58 -3.85 6.93
C ASN A 15 7.72 -2.34 6.70
N LEU A 16 6.81 -1.55 7.28
CA LEU A 16 6.77 -0.09 7.10
C LEU A 16 7.85 0.60 7.94
N LYS A 17 8.64 1.44 7.27
CA LYS A 17 9.55 2.37 7.92
C LYS A 17 8.78 3.57 8.46
N HIS A 18 9.41 4.29 9.39
CA HIS A 18 8.79 5.42 10.07
C HIS A 18 8.34 6.55 9.13
N PHE A 19 9.09 6.79 8.05
CA PHE A 19 8.71 7.80 7.06
C PHE A 19 7.53 7.33 6.20
N GLU A 20 7.50 6.05 5.83
CA GLU A 20 6.38 5.46 5.07
C GLU A 20 5.10 5.48 5.89
N SER A 21 5.17 5.21 7.20
CA SER A 21 4.00 5.34 8.08
C SER A 21 3.42 6.75 8.07
N LYS A 22 4.27 7.79 7.97
CA LYS A 22 3.80 9.17 7.86
C LYS A 22 3.06 9.41 6.56
N GLU A 23 3.62 8.92 5.45
CA GLU A 23 3.00 9.00 4.13
C GLU A 23 1.66 8.27 4.11
N VAL A 24 1.58 7.09 4.72
CA VAL A 24 0.34 6.31 4.88
C VAL A 24 -0.72 7.13 5.60
N PHE A 25 -0.41 7.74 6.75
CA PHE A 25 -1.38 8.60 7.44
C PHE A 25 -1.84 9.78 6.57
N GLU A 26 -0.91 10.40 5.82
CA GLU A 26 -1.22 11.53 4.95
C GLU A 26 -2.13 11.14 3.77
N MET A 27 -1.89 9.97 3.15
CA MET A 27 -2.79 9.39 2.14
C MET A 27 -4.19 9.11 2.70
N GLY A 28 -4.28 8.78 3.98
CA GLY A 28 -5.53 8.63 4.71
C GLY A 28 -6.24 9.93 5.10
N GLY A 29 -5.69 11.09 4.69
CA GLY A 29 -6.22 12.41 5.02
C GLY A 29 -5.78 12.95 6.39
N LEU A 30 -4.86 12.28 7.10
CA LEU A 30 -4.39 12.69 8.41
C LEU A 30 -2.91 13.09 8.40
N LYS A 31 -2.65 14.40 8.45
CA LYS A 31 -1.27 14.91 8.53
C LYS A 31 -0.73 14.85 9.95
N LEU A 32 0.30 14.03 10.15
CA LEU A 32 0.97 13.87 11.43
C LEU A 32 2.43 14.31 11.37
N SER A 33 2.90 14.85 12.49
CA SER A 33 4.33 15.10 12.71
C SER A 33 5.08 13.80 13.02
N SER A 34 6.38 13.77 12.74
CA SER A 34 7.23 12.62 13.07
C SER A 34 7.30 12.32 14.57
N SER A 35 7.05 13.30 15.43
CA SER A 35 6.95 13.13 16.89
C SER A 35 5.65 12.44 17.30
N GLN A 36 4.51 12.78 16.70
CA GLN A 36 3.22 12.11 16.97
C GLN A 36 3.26 10.62 16.59
N ILE A 37 3.84 10.29 15.44
CA ILE A 37 3.97 8.88 15.04
C ILE A 37 4.87 8.12 16.04
N LYS A 38 5.95 8.76 16.55
CA LYS A 38 6.76 8.16 17.63
C LYS A 38 5.98 7.99 18.92
N ALA A 39 5.11 8.95 19.27
CA ALA A 39 4.25 8.90 20.44
C ALA A 39 3.25 7.73 20.37
N PHE A 40 2.64 7.50 19.21
CA PHE A 40 1.77 6.36 18.94
C PHE A 40 2.49 5.02 19.08
N MET A 41 3.78 4.99 18.71
CA MET A 41 4.62 3.81 18.75
C MET A 41 5.29 3.57 20.12
N ALA A 42 5.24 4.53 21.03
CA ALA A 42 5.85 4.40 22.35
C ALA A 42 5.18 3.30 23.20
N GLY A 43 5.89 2.81 24.22
CA GLY A 43 5.31 1.91 25.22
C GLY A 43 4.34 2.66 26.13
N SER A 44 3.33 1.98 26.68
CA SER A 44 2.26 2.61 27.48
C SER A 44 2.75 3.32 28.75
N GLN A 45 3.94 2.99 29.25
CA GLN A 45 4.58 3.64 30.41
C GLN A 45 5.48 4.83 30.02
N ASN A 46 5.61 5.13 28.73
CA ASN A 46 6.43 6.24 28.26
C ASN A 46 5.70 7.57 28.43
N LYS A 47 6.38 8.60 28.92
CA LYS A 47 5.83 9.97 29.09
C LYS A 47 5.29 10.59 27.80
N ASN A 48 5.79 10.15 26.65
CA ASN A 48 5.37 10.61 25.33
C ASN A 48 4.35 9.65 24.69
N PHE A 49 3.81 8.67 25.42
CA PHE A 49 2.82 7.75 24.88
C PHE A 49 1.51 8.49 24.57
N GLU A 50 1.03 8.34 23.35
CA GLU A 50 -0.24 8.89 22.91
C GLU A 50 -1.14 7.76 22.40
N LYS A 51 -2.38 7.73 22.86
CA LYS A 51 -3.37 6.73 22.45
C LYS A 51 -3.91 7.08 21.06
N ILE A 52 -3.95 6.09 20.18
CA ILE A 52 -4.60 6.22 18.87
C ILE A 52 -6.12 6.10 19.05
N SER A 53 -6.86 7.08 18.52
CA SER A 53 -8.32 7.05 18.39
C SER A 53 -8.77 6.12 17.26
N ASP A 54 -10.06 5.79 17.20
CA ASP A 54 -10.58 4.91 16.15
C ASP A 54 -10.50 5.62 14.79
N GLU A 55 -10.77 6.93 14.75
CA GLU A 55 -10.71 7.77 13.55
C GLU A 55 -9.27 7.88 13.01
N GLN A 56 -8.28 7.99 13.88
CA GLN A 56 -6.87 7.99 13.47
C GLN A 56 -6.44 6.64 12.91
N LEU A 57 -6.92 5.53 13.50
CA LEU A 57 -6.63 4.20 12.98
C LEU A 57 -7.34 3.97 11.64
N GLU A 58 -8.58 4.44 11.48
CA GLU A 58 -9.30 4.41 10.21
C GLU A 58 -8.53 5.16 9.12
N ALA A 59 -8.09 6.39 9.39
CA ALA A 59 -7.26 7.15 8.46
C ALA A 59 -6.01 6.37 8.05
N PHE A 60 -5.30 5.76 9.00
CA PHE A 60 -4.15 4.90 8.70
C PHE A 60 -4.51 3.75 7.76
N LEU A 61 -5.62 3.05 8.01
CA LEU A 61 -6.02 1.90 7.21
C LEU A 61 -6.45 2.30 5.79
N ASN A 62 -7.18 3.41 5.65
CA ASN A 62 -7.53 3.97 4.35
C ASN A 62 -6.28 4.36 3.56
N GLY A 63 -5.34 5.05 4.22
CA GLY A 63 -4.06 5.38 3.64
C GLY A 63 -3.22 4.15 3.28
N LEU A 64 -3.29 3.08 4.08
CA LEU A 64 -2.54 1.84 3.82
C LEU A 64 -3.06 1.15 2.57
N ILE A 65 -4.37 1.18 2.34
CA ILE A 65 -4.97 0.66 1.11
C ILE A 65 -4.40 1.41 -0.10
N ILE A 66 -4.42 2.74 -0.07
CA ILE A 66 -3.88 3.58 -1.15
C ILE A 66 -2.38 3.29 -1.35
N PHE A 67 -1.60 3.29 -0.28
CA PHE A 67 -0.15 3.01 -0.33
C PHE A 67 0.20 1.62 -0.88
N SER A 68 -0.68 0.65 -0.73
CA SER A 68 -0.40 -0.75 -1.10
C SER A 68 -0.84 -1.09 -2.53
N ARG A 69 -1.91 -0.46 -3.03
CA ARG A 69 -2.50 -0.80 -4.33
C ARG A 69 -2.85 0.39 -5.24
N GLY A 70 -2.65 1.62 -4.79
CA GLY A 70 -3.13 2.82 -5.46
C GLY A 70 -4.59 3.16 -5.16
N GLU A 71 -5.05 4.28 -5.71
CA GLU A 71 -6.46 4.65 -5.66
C GLU A 71 -7.33 3.69 -6.46
N ARG A 72 -8.58 3.52 -6.02
CA ARG A 72 -9.51 2.60 -6.68
C ARG A 72 -9.96 3.12 -8.05
N GLU A 73 -10.30 4.41 -8.12
CA GLU A 73 -10.89 5.01 -9.31
C GLU A 73 -9.83 5.35 -10.36
N ASN A 74 -8.62 5.71 -9.92
CA ASN A 74 -7.51 6.08 -10.78
C ASN A 74 -6.26 5.30 -10.37
N PRO A 75 -6.11 4.03 -10.79
CA PRO A 75 -4.91 3.26 -10.49
C PRO A 75 -3.73 3.82 -11.31
N ASP A 76 -2.93 4.67 -10.69
CA ASP A 76 -1.71 5.27 -11.26
C ASP A 76 -0.43 4.51 -10.88
N MET A 77 -0.55 3.51 -10.01
CA MET A 77 0.57 2.69 -9.54
C MET A 77 0.26 1.19 -9.61
N VAL A 78 1.31 0.39 -9.80
CA VAL A 78 1.22 -1.08 -9.69
C VAL A 78 1.10 -1.46 -8.22
N PRO A 79 0.15 -2.33 -7.84
CA PRO A 79 0.08 -2.84 -6.47
C PRO A 79 1.38 -3.50 -6.02
N ARG A 80 1.80 -3.19 -4.79
CA ARG A 80 3.06 -3.68 -4.20
C ARG A 80 3.19 -5.19 -4.22
N ALA A 81 2.08 -5.91 -4.06
CA ALA A 81 2.07 -7.37 -4.10
C ALA A 81 2.53 -7.89 -5.47
N ILE A 82 2.10 -7.24 -6.55
CA ILE A 82 2.50 -7.59 -7.93
C ILE A 82 3.97 -7.24 -8.15
N GLU A 83 4.39 -6.03 -7.75
CA GLU A 83 5.80 -5.61 -7.84
C GLU A 83 6.72 -6.57 -7.08
N SER A 84 6.39 -6.90 -5.83
CA SER A 84 7.17 -7.81 -4.98
C SER A 84 7.24 -9.22 -5.57
N TYR A 85 6.15 -9.68 -6.18
CA TYR A 85 6.10 -10.97 -6.86
C TYR A 85 7.04 -11.00 -8.07
N ILE A 86 6.98 -9.98 -8.94
CA ILE A 86 7.86 -9.86 -10.12
C ILE A 86 9.33 -9.78 -9.70
N LEU A 87 9.66 -8.98 -8.68
CA LEU A 87 11.01 -8.89 -8.12
C LEU A 87 11.49 -10.24 -7.58
N GLY A 88 10.60 -10.99 -6.92
CA GLY A 88 10.89 -12.35 -6.44
C GLY A 88 11.22 -13.31 -7.58
N LEU A 89 10.42 -13.30 -8.66
CA LEU A 89 10.68 -14.11 -9.85
C LEU A 89 12.00 -13.75 -10.51
N MET A 90 12.29 -12.44 -10.62
CA MET A 90 13.55 -11.94 -11.17
C MET A 90 14.75 -12.42 -10.36
N GLN A 91 14.70 -12.30 -9.03
CA GLN A 91 15.79 -12.73 -8.15
C GLN A 91 16.00 -14.25 -8.17
N ALA A 92 14.93 -15.02 -8.34
CA ALA A 92 14.99 -16.48 -8.46
C ALA A 92 15.33 -16.97 -9.87
N GLY A 93 15.38 -16.07 -10.87
CA GLY A 93 15.75 -16.41 -12.25
C GLY A 93 14.67 -17.13 -13.06
N HIS A 94 13.40 -17.01 -12.67
CA HIS A 94 12.26 -17.64 -13.36
C HIS A 94 11.87 -16.88 -14.64
N ARG A 95 12.68 -17.01 -15.70
CA ARG A 95 12.50 -16.29 -16.97
C ARG A 95 11.19 -16.64 -17.67
N ASP A 96 10.87 -17.91 -17.81
CA ASP A 96 9.67 -18.37 -18.53
C ASP A 96 8.37 -17.78 -17.94
N THR A 97 8.28 -17.67 -16.61
CA THR A 97 7.12 -17.05 -15.94
C THR A 97 7.06 -15.54 -16.19
N LEU A 98 8.20 -14.85 -16.26
CA LEU A 98 8.24 -13.43 -16.59
C LEU A 98 7.82 -13.18 -18.05
N ASP A 99 8.20 -14.07 -18.96
CA ASP A 99 7.77 -14.02 -20.36
C ASP A 99 6.26 -14.24 -20.47
N GLU A 100 5.70 -15.21 -19.75
CA GLU A 100 4.24 -15.44 -19.71
C GLU A 100 3.48 -14.22 -19.16
N ILE A 101 3.97 -13.59 -18.07
CA ILE A 101 3.37 -12.35 -17.54
C ILE A 101 3.42 -11.24 -18.59
N SER A 102 4.50 -11.16 -19.37
CA SER A 102 4.65 -10.15 -20.43
C SER A 102 3.64 -10.38 -21.56
N CYS A 103 3.49 -11.62 -22.02
CA CYS A 103 2.48 -11.99 -23.01
C CYS A 103 1.06 -11.63 -22.54
N LEU A 104 0.71 -11.93 -21.28
CA LEU A 104 -0.61 -11.58 -20.73
C LEU A 104 -0.86 -10.08 -20.71
N ILE A 105 0.18 -9.26 -20.49
CA ILE A 105 0.07 -7.79 -20.52
C ILE A 105 -0.11 -7.30 -21.96
N GLU A 106 0.59 -7.89 -22.93
CA GLU A 106 0.43 -7.58 -24.36
C GLU A 106 -0.98 -7.92 -24.84
N ASP A 107 -1.47 -9.14 -24.58
CA ASP A 107 -2.83 -9.56 -24.91
C ASP A 107 -3.90 -8.63 -24.31
N ALA A 108 -3.69 -8.19 -23.06
CA ALA A 108 -4.60 -7.25 -22.39
C ALA A 108 -4.61 -5.87 -23.06
N LYS A 109 -3.45 -5.37 -23.53
CA LYS A 109 -3.36 -4.09 -24.25
C LYS A 109 -4.00 -4.18 -25.63
N ASP A 110 -3.72 -5.25 -26.37
CA ASP A 110 -4.31 -5.50 -27.68
C ASP A 110 -5.84 -5.56 -27.60
N GLY A 111 -6.38 -6.19 -26.55
CA GLY A 111 -7.82 -6.22 -26.29
C GLY A 111 -8.45 -4.84 -26.05
N ILE A 112 -7.71 -3.90 -25.43
CA ILE A 112 -8.17 -2.52 -25.25
C ILE A 112 -8.22 -1.79 -26.59
N GLU A 113 -7.19 -1.96 -27.43
CA GLU A 113 -7.14 -1.33 -28.76
C GLU A 113 -8.23 -1.85 -29.71
N GLN A 114 -8.51 -3.15 -29.67
CA GLN A 114 -9.53 -3.81 -30.50
C GLN A 114 -10.96 -3.54 -30.02
N GLY A 115 -11.16 -3.21 -28.74
CA GLY A 115 -12.47 -2.87 -28.17
C GLY A 115 -12.99 -1.47 -28.52
N CYS A 116 -12.17 -0.60 -29.11
CA CYS A 116 -12.53 0.79 -29.44
C CYS A 116 -13.37 0.97 -30.73
N ASP A 117 -13.64 -0.08 -31.51
CA ASP A 117 -14.38 0.05 -32.78
C ASP A 117 -15.91 -0.13 -32.69
N ASN A 118 -16.47 -0.45 -31.51
CA ASN A 118 -17.88 -0.83 -31.40
C ASN A 118 -18.84 0.22 -30.82
N ASP A 119 -18.42 1.48 -30.61
CA ASP A 119 -19.30 2.57 -30.13
C ASP A 119 -19.70 3.57 -31.25
N LYS A 120 -19.84 3.07 -32.48
CA LYS A 120 -20.47 3.80 -33.60
C LYS A 120 -21.64 3.00 -34.15
N THR A 121 -22.78 2.97 -33.45
CA THR A 121 -24.08 2.83 -34.12
C THR A 121 -25.18 3.47 -33.29
#